data_AF-A0A2S3QRJ3-F1
#
_entry.id   AF-A0A2S3QRJ3-F1
#
_cell.length_a   1.000
_cell.length_b   1.000
_cell.length_c   1.000
_cell.angle_alpha   90.00
_cell.angle_beta   90.00
_cell.angle_gamma   90.00
#
_symmetry.space_group_name_H-M   'P 1'
#
loop_
_entity.id
_entity.type
_entity.pdbx_description
1 polymer ?
#
loop_
_entity_poly.entity_id
_entity_poly.type
_entity_poly.pdbx_seq_one_letter_code
_entity_poly.pdbx_strand_id
1 'polypeptide(L)'
;MRETIHIIPGEAIINEGEESSCMYLLKEGTLAVYKDIEGEQKQIGTIYSGEFVGEVSFLDKRTRCATVKAITDCELEIFDAQKFNEFIESRPKWLQSMMKTLADRLRSTNEKIKV
;
A
#
# COMPACT_ATOMS: atom_id res chain seq x y z
N MET A 1 -17.33 0.37 -6.27
CA MET A 1 -17.06 -0.35 -7.54
C MET A 1 -15.57 -0.60 -7.57
N ARG A 2 -15.16 -1.88 -7.56
CA ARG A 2 -13.77 -2.34 -7.54
C ARG A 2 -13.32 -2.38 -9.00
N GLU A 3 -12.41 -1.51 -9.38
CA GLU A 3 -11.75 -1.60 -10.68
C GLU A 3 -10.59 -2.59 -10.55
N THR A 4 -10.46 -3.47 -11.53
CA THR A 4 -9.36 -4.44 -11.58
C THR A 4 -8.29 -3.92 -12.51
N ILE A 5 -7.04 -4.04 -12.09
CA ILE A 5 -5.87 -3.77 -12.92
C ILE A 5 -5.00 -5.01 -13.04
N HIS A 6 -4.31 -5.10 -14.17
CA HIS A 6 -3.32 -6.14 -14.42
C HIS A 6 -1.98 -5.46 -14.67
N ILE A 7 -0.94 -6.00 -14.04
CA ILE A 7 0.45 -5.54 -14.23
C ILE A 7 1.34 -6.74 -14.48
N ILE A 8 2.37 -6.54 -15.30
CA ILE A 8 3.31 -7.60 -15.70
C ILE A 8 4.62 -7.51 -14.89
N PRO A 9 5.46 -8.56 -14.84
CA PRO A 9 6.72 -8.53 -14.11
C PRO A 9 7.58 -7.29 -14.42
N GLY A 10 8.04 -6.63 -13.37
CA GLY A 10 8.87 -5.42 -13.43
C GLY A 10 8.09 -4.11 -13.39
N GLU A 11 6.79 -4.11 -13.66
CA GLU A 11 5.97 -2.89 -13.58
C GLU A 11 5.76 -2.44 -12.12
N ALA A 12 5.87 -1.13 -11.90
CA ALA A 12 5.62 -0.51 -10.61
C ALA A 12 4.16 -0.08 -10.49
N ILE A 13 3.50 -0.48 -9.39
CA ILE A 13 2.13 -0.04 -9.08
C ILE A 13 2.09 1.11 -8.07
N ILE A 14 3.18 1.30 -7.33
CA ILE A 14 3.39 2.36 -6.37
C ILE A 14 4.84 2.79 -6.49
N ASN A 15 5.11 4.10 -6.55
CA ASN A 15 6.46 4.61 -6.33
C ASN A 15 6.58 5.29 -4.96
N GLU A 16 7.73 5.11 -4.31
CA GLU A 16 8.05 5.77 -3.05
C GLU A 16 7.93 7.30 -3.20
N GLY A 17 7.37 7.95 -2.18
CA GLY A 17 7.21 9.41 -2.16
C GLY A 17 6.00 9.96 -2.92
N GLU A 18 5.32 9.15 -3.73
CA GLU A 18 4.10 9.58 -4.43
C GLU A 18 2.96 9.90 -3.45
N GLU A 19 2.05 10.79 -3.86
CA GLU A 19 0.80 10.98 -3.16
C GLU A 19 -0.10 9.74 -3.26
N SER A 20 -0.85 9.46 -2.20
CA SER A 20 -1.67 8.26 -2.11
C SER A 20 -3.15 8.62 -2.22
N SER A 21 -3.81 8.19 -3.30
CA SER A 21 -5.26 8.32 -3.50
C SER A 21 -6.02 6.98 -3.45
N CYS A 22 -5.30 5.86 -3.39
CA CYS A 22 -5.89 4.52 -3.39
C CYS A 22 -5.05 3.51 -2.60
N MET A 23 -5.63 2.35 -2.30
CA MET A 23 -4.91 1.14 -1.91
C MET A 23 -5.33 -0.02 -2.81
N TYR A 24 -4.56 -1.09 -2.81
CA TYR A 24 -4.82 -2.24 -3.67
C TYR A 24 -4.93 -3.52 -2.85
N LEU A 25 -5.77 -4.44 -3.30
CA LEU A 25 -5.77 -5.83 -2.85
C LEU A 25 -5.16 -6.68 -3.96
N LEU A 26 -4.06 -7.38 -3.67
CA LEU A 26 -3.47 -8.32 -4.62
C LEU A 26 -4.36 -9.56 -4.69
N LYS A 27 -4.95 -9.83 -5.85
CA LYS A 27 -5.84 -10.98 -6.07
C LYS A 27 -5.06 -12.21 -6.46
N GLU A 28 -4.15 -12.03 -7.40
CA GLU A 28 -3.28 -13.08 -7.92
C GLU A 28 -1.89 -12.50 -8.19
N GLY A 29 -0.85 -13.33 -8.02
CA GLY A 29 0.54 -12.97 -8.27
C GLY A 29 1.34 -12.63 -7.02
N THR A 30 2.54 -12.07 -7.24
CA THR A 30 3.51 -11.69 -6.20
C THR A 30 4.12 -10.33 -6.50
N LEU A 31 4.22 -9.47 -5.49
CA LEU A 31 4.89 -8.17 -5.58
C LEU A 31 6.12 -8.11 -4.67
N ALA A 32 7.12 -7.33 -5.06
CA ALA A 32 8.27 -6.97 -4.23
C ALA A 32 8.15 -5.52 -3.77
N VAL A 33 8.52 -5.27 -2.52
CA VAL A 33 8.56 -3.94 -1.90
C VAL A 33 9.99 -3.46 -1.85
N TYR A 34 10.27 -2.30 -2.43
CA TYR A 34 11.59 -1.67 -2.50
C TYR A 34 11.59 -0.36 -1.74
N LYS A 35 12.71 -0.05 -1.09
CA LYS A 35 12.92 1.23 -0.43
C LYS A 35 14.27 1.80 -0.82
N ASP A 36 14.32 3.11 -1.00
CA ASP A 36 15.59 3.81 -1.14
C ASP A 36 16.32 3.87 0.21
N ILE A 37 17.49 3.26 0.26
CA ILE A 37 18.38 3.29 1.42
C ILE A 37 19.74 3.78 0.92
N GLU A 38 20.06 5.03 1.24
CA GLU A 38 21.33 5.68 0.86
C GLU A 38 21.57 5.74 -0.66
N GLY A 39 20.51 5.90 -1.46
CA GLY A 39 20.57 5.96 -2.92
C GLY A 39 20.55 4.59 -3.60
N GLU A 40 20.44 3.50 -2.84
CA GLU A 40 20.25 2.15 -3.38
C GLU A 40 18.84 1.64 -3.12
N GLN A 41 18.21 1.08 -4.15
CA GLN A 41 16.92 0.41 -4.05
C GLN A 41 17.10 -0.99 -3.45
N LYS A 42 16.75 -1.16 -2.17
CA LYS A 42 16.80 -2.45 -1.49
C LYS A 42 15.40 -3.07 -1.41
N GLN A 43 15.29 -4.37 -1.73
CA GLN A 43 14.05 -5.11 -1.47
C GLN A 43 13.90 -5.35 0.03
N ILE A 44 12.81 -4.86 0.61
CA ILE A 44 12.54 -4.93 2.05
C ILE A 44 11.36 -5.85 2.39
N GLY A 45 10.67 -6.39 1.39
CA GLY A 45 9.54 -7.28 1.60
C GLY A 45 8.97 -7.87 0.31
N THR A 46 8.03 -8.78 0.49
CA THR A 46 7.28 -9.45 -0.57
C THR A 46 5.81 -9.47 -0.15
N ILE A 47 4.91 -9.25 -1.11
CA ILE A 47 3.47 -9.25 -0.91
C ILE A 47 2.88 -10.39 -1.75
N TYR A 48 2.01 -11.16 -1.13
CA TYR A 48 1.35 -12.32 -1.72
C TYR A 48 -0.15 -12.11 -1.91
N SER A 49 -0.74 -12.96 -2.74
CA SER A 49 -2.16 -12.92 -3.03
C SER A 49 -3.01 -12.95 -1.75
N GLY A 50 -4.01 -12.08 -1.67
CA GLY A 50 -4.86 -11.87 -0.49
C GLY A 50 -4.43 -10.71 0.41
N GLU A 51 -3.25 -10.12 0.19
CA GLU A 51 -2.73 -9.03 1.00
C GLU A 51 -3.06 -7.65 0.40
N PHE A 52 -3.24 -6.67 1.29
CA PHE A 52 -3.36 -5.26 0.92
C PHE A 52 -1.98 -4.64 0.70
N VAL A 53 -1.92 -3.66 -0.19
CA VAL A 53 -0.73 -2.84 -0.41
C VAL A 53 -1.10 -1.37 -0.55
N GLY A 54 -0.27 -0.51 0.05
CA GLY A 54 -0.47 0.95 0.04
C GLY A 54 -1.44 1.45 1.11
N GLU A 55 -1.86 0.56 2.01
CA GLU A 55 -2.81 0.79 3.10
C GLU A 55 -2.30 1.81 4.14
N VAL A 56 -0.99 1.85 4.39
CA VAL A 56 -0.42 2.80 5.37
C VAL A 56 -0.68 4.24 4.95
N SER A 57 -0.15 4.61 3.78
CA SER A 57 -0.29 5.95 3.18
C SER A 57 -1.73 6.33 2.92
N PHE A 58 -2.57 5.34 2.60
CA PHE A 58 -4.00 5.51 2.45
C PHE A 58 -4.70 5.90 3.75
N LEU A 59 -4.40 5.22 4.86
CA LEU A 59 -5.05 5.44 6.16
C LEU A 59 -4.54 6.67 6.91
N ASP A 60 -3.23 6.94 6.84
CA ASP A 60 -2.64 8.07 7.55
C ASP A 60 -2.63 9.39 6.74
N LYS A 61 -2.93 9.31 5.44
CA LYS A 61 -2.97 10.40 4.46
C LYS A 61 -1.60 11.06 4.22
N ARG A 62 -0.54 10.26 4.19
CA ARG A 62 0.83 10.68 3.85
C ARG A 62 1.27 10.06 2.53
N THR A 63 2.46 10.43 2.05
CA THR A 63 3.06 9.85 0.84
C THR A 63 3.40 8.37 0.99
N ARG A 64 3.58 7.69 -0.14
CA ARG A 64 3.95 6.27 -0.24
C ARG A 64 5.28 5.98 0.45
N CYS A 65 5.29 4.96 1.30
CA CYS A 65 6.45 4.60 2.13
C CYS A 65 7.58 3.87 1.38
N ALA A 66 7.27 3.30 0.21
CA ALA A 66 8.10 2.36 -0.52
C ALA A 66 7.57 2.22 -1.95
N THR A 67 8.43 1.77 -2.86
CA THR A 67 8.08 1.39 -4.23
C THR A 67 7.61 -0.06 -4.23
N VAL A 68 6.60 -0.40 -5.04
CA VAL A 68 6.08 -1.77 -5.15
C VAL A 68 6.04 -2.18 -6.62
N LYS A 69 6.65 -3.32 -6.94
CA LYS A 69 6.75 -3.85 -8.30
C LYS A 69 6.26 -5.28 -8.40
N ALA A 70 5.71 -5.64 -9.54
CA ALA A 70 5.35 -7.00 -9.87
C ALA A 70 6.57 -7.90 -10.06
N ILE A 71 6.54 -9.09 -9.45
CA ILE A 71 7.50 -10.18 -9.68
C ILE A 71 6.93 -11.18 -10.69
N THR A 72 5.62 -11.41 -10.65
CA THR A 72 4.85 -12.23 -11.60
C THR A 72 3.82 -11.37 -12.31
N ASP A 73 3.08 -11.92 -13.28
CA ASP A 73 1.81 -11.32 -13.67
C ASP A 73 0.91 -11.21 -12.43
N CYS A 74 0.29 -10.04 -12.26
CA CYS A 74 -0.53 -9.74 -11.08
C CYS A 74 -1.87 -9.15 -11.47
N GLU A 75 -2.91 -9.55 -10.74
CA GLU A 75 -4.24 -8.95 -10.77
C GLU A 75 -4.48 -8.23 -9.43
N LEU A 76 -4.92 -6.96 -9.47
CA LEU A 76 -5.21 -6.19 -8.27
C LEU A 76 -6.59 -5.53 -8.33
N GLU A 77 -7.30 -5.52 -7.21
CA GLU A 77 -8.50 -4.68 -7.02
C GLU A 77 -8.12 -3.32 -6.43
N ILE A 78 -8.60 -2.24 -7.04
CA ILE A 78 -8.39 -0.87 -6.58
C ILE A 78 -9.47 -0.45 -5.57
N PHE A 79 -9.02 0.11 -4.46
CA PHE A 79 -9.86 0.76 -3.45
C PHE A 79 -9.54 2.26 -3.40
N ASP A 80 -10.46 3.06 -3.91
CA ASP A 80 -10.37 4.51 -3.94
C ASP A 80 -10.64 5.14 -2.56
N ALA A 81 -9.88 6.19 -2.22
CA ALA A 81 -9.97 6.86 -0.93
C ALA A 81 -11.31 7.55 -0.70
N GLN A 82 -11.93 8.14 -1.72
CA GLN A 82 -13.22 8.80 -1.57
C GLN A 82 -14.30 7.77 -1.20
N LYS A 83 -14.40 6.68 -1.97
CA LYS A 83 -15.39 5.62 -1.70
C LYS A 83 -15.18 4.96 -0.33
N PHE A 84 -13.92 4.82 0.10
CA PHE A 84 -13.62 4.30 1.43
C PHE A 84 -13.98 5.28 2.55
N ASN A 85 -13.72 6.58 2.35
CA ASN A 85 -14.09 7.61 3.33
C ASN A 85 -15.62 7.65 3.50
N GLU A 86 -16.38 7.64 2.40
CA GLU A 86 -17.85 7.54 2.45
C GLU A 86 -18.32 6.30 3.24
N PHE A 87 -17.65 5.16 3.03
CA PHE A 87 -17.96 3.94 3.77
C PHE A 87 -17.62 4.05 5.27
N ILE A 88 -16.50 4.67 5.63
CA ILE A 88 -16.02 4.74 7.02
C ILE A 88 -16.68 5.87 7.82
N GLU A 89 -17.20 6.90 7.17
CA GLU A 89 -17.93 8.01 7.81
C GLU A 89 -19.18 7.53 8.55
N SER A 90 -19.83 6.46 8.06
CA SER A 90 -20.96 5.80 8.71
C SER A 90 -20.56 4.96 9.94
N ARG A 91 -19.25 4.82 10.23
CA ARG A 91 -18.73 3.98 11.30
C ARG A 91 -18.38 4.80 12.55
N PRO A 92 -18.37 4.18 13.74
CA PRO A 92 -18.01 4.87 14.97
C PRO A 92 -16.61 5.51 14.92
N LYS A 93 -16.47 6.71 15.48
CA LYS A 93 -15.18 7.45 15.49
C LYS A 93 -14.02 6.66 16.10
N TRP A 94 -14.27 5.82 17.10
CA TRP A 94 -13.22 5.01 17.73
C TRP A 94 -12.59 4.01 16.76
N LEU A 95 -13.35 3.48 15.79
CA LEU A 95 -12.84 2.55 14.78
C LEU A 95 -11.88 3.28 13.84
N GLN A 96 -12.25 4.49 13.40
CA GLN A 96 -11.39 5.34 12.58
C GLN A 96 -10.09 5.67 13.31
N SER A 97 -10.18 6.07 14.59
CA SER A 97 -9.00 6.35 15.42
C SER A 97 -8.11 5.13 15.62
N MET A 98 -8.70 3.94 15.80
CA MET A 98 -7.96 2.68 15.92
C MET A 98 -7.20 2.37 14.63
N MET A 99 -7.85 2.45 13.47
CA MET A 99 -7.22 2.22 12.17
C MET A 99 -6.06 3.18 11.92
N LYS A 100 -6.24 4.48 12.21
CA LYS A 100 -5.18 5.48 12.10
C LYS A 100 -4.00 5.18 13.03
N THR A 101 -4.28 4.79 14.28
CA THR A 101 -3.24 4.40 15.25
C THR A 101 -2.42 3.20 14.76
N LEU A 102 -3.08 2.19 14.17
CA LEU A 102 -2.39 1.03 13.61
C LEU A 102 -1.53 1.42 12.40
N ALA A 103 -2.04 2.27 11.51
CA ALA A 103 -1.29 2.77 10.37
C ALA A 103 -0.04 3.56 10.79
N ASP A 104 -0.17 4.48 11.75
CA ASP A 104 0.96 5.27 12.27
C ASP A 104 2.05 4.37 12.91
N ARG A 105 1.63 3.30 13.61
CA ARG A 105 2.56 2.31 14.19
C ARG A 105 3.26 1.50 13.11
N LEU A 106 2.53 1.04 12.10
CA LEU A 106 3.11 0.29 10.98
C LEU A 106 4.11 1.14 10.21
N ARG A 107 3.80 2.42 9.95
CA ARG A 107 4.76 3.37 9.38
C ARG A 107 6.03 3.49 10.21
N SER A 108 5.87 3.69 11.52
CA SER A 108 7.00 3.84 12.43
C SER A 108 7.91 2.60 12.44
N THR A 109 7.34 1.40 12.25
CA THR A 109 8.11 0.17 12.07
C THR A 109 8.83 0.15 10.72
N ASN A 110 8.14 0.51 9.63
CA ASN A 110 8.72 0.53 8.28
C ASN A 110 9.80 1.61 8.08
N GLU A 111 9.74 2.71 8.83
CA GLU A 111 10.78 3.76 8.85
C GLU A 111 12.03 3.35 9.61
N LYS A 112 11.91 2.45 10.59
CA LYS A 112 13.04 1.92 11.37
C LYS A 112 13.80 0.82 10.64
N ILE A 113 13.32 0.37 9.48
CA ILE A 113 14.08 -0.52 8.59
C ILE A 113 15.23 0.29 7.98
N LYS A 114 16.32 0.40 8.73
CA LYS A 114 17.65 0.71 8.21
C LYS A 114 18.34 -0.64 8.04
N VAL A 115 18.49 -1.10 6.79
CA VAL A 115 19.29 -2.29 6.47
C VAL A 115 20.72 -1.88 6.21
#